data_AF-A0A514BTZ9-F1
#
_entry.id   AF-A0A514BTZ9-F1
#
_cell.length_a   1.000
_cell.length_b   1.000
_cell.length_c   1.000
_cell.angle_alpha   90.00
_cell.angle_beta   90.00
_cell.angle_gamma   90.00
#
_symmetry.space_group_name_H-M   'P 1'
#
loop_
_entity.id
_entity.type
_entity.pdbx_description
1 polymer ?
#
loop_
_entity_poly.entity_id
_entity_poly.type
_entity_poly.pdbx_seq_one_letter_code
_entity_poly.pdbx_strand_id
1 'polypeptide(L)'
;MSRSGYSDDCDDNLDFGRWRGRVAQATRGKRGQQLLRDLAAAMDAMPEKKLIAHNLTDANGCHCALGAVAARRGIDTAAIEFPVDPWDVEIEDTERVAEALDIAYPLACEVMFINDESYAKSDEERWQFVRKWVASQIIEPTPGEDPSDA
;
A
#
# COMPACT_ATOMS: atom_id res chain seq x y z
N MET A 1 -16.04 4.84 -6.41
CA MET A 1 -15.34 4.48 -5.16
C MET A 1 -14.00 3.91 -5.55
N SER A 2 -12.93 4.27 -4.84
CA SER A 2 -11.59 3.72 -5.10
C SER A 2 -11.54 2.24 -4.71
N ARG A 3 -10.57 1.47 -5.23
CA ARG A 3 -10.42 0.04 -4.91
C ARG A 3 -10.14 -0.25 -3.43
N SER A 4 -9.80 0.79 -2.67
CA SER A 4 -9.64 0.75 -1.21
C SER A 4 -10.98 0.65 -0.46
N GLY A 5 -12.12 0.73 -1.16
CA GLY A 5 -13.45 0.82 -0.56
C GLY A 5 -13.74 2.16 0.13
N TYR A 6 -12.87 3.17 -0.01
CA TYR A 6 -12.97 4.44 0.71
C TYR A 6 -13.32 5.65 -0.17
N SER A 7 -14.02 6.62 0.45
CA SER A 7 -14.27 7.97 -0.05
C SER A 7 -13.90 8.98 1.04
N ASP A 8 -13.17 10.04 0.69
CA ASP A 8 -12.92 11.20 1.57
C ASP A 8 -14.22 12.00 1.86
N ASP A 9 -15.34 11.68 1.20
CA ASP A 9 -16.67 12.25 1.44
C ASP A 9 -17.34 11.65 2.70
N CYS A 10 -16.64 11.67 3.83
CA CYS A 10 -17.25 11.33 5.12
C CYS A 10 -18.10 12.52 5.60
N ASP A 11 -19.43 12.38 5.58
CA ASP A 11 -20.38 13.38 6.09
C ASP A 11 -20.16 13.75 7.59
N ASP A 12 -19.40 12.93 8.33
CA ASP A 12 -18.99 13.18 9.72
C ASP A 12 -17.47 13.33 9.87
N ASN A 13 -17.03 14.56 10.18
CA ASN A 13 -15.64 14.91 10.46
C ASN A 13 -14.99 14.07 11.58
N LEU A 14 -15.76 13.57 12.55
CA LEU A 14 -15.24 12.75 13.63
C LEU A 14 -14.81 11.37 13.15
N ASP A 15 -15.56 10.77 12.24
CA ASP A 15 -15.24 9.46 11.68
C ASP A 15 -14.05 9.55 10.74
N PHE A 16 -13.96 10.62 9.94
CA PHE A 16 -12.74 10.94 9.17
C PHE A 16 -11.51 11.08 10.08
N GLY A 17 -11.62 11.85 11.16
CA GLY A 17 -10.53 12.05 12.12
C GLY A 17 -10.07 10.74 12.77
N ARG A 18 -11.00 9.86 13.16
CA ARG A 18 -10.70 8.52 13.70
C ARG A 18 -9.99 7.65 12.67
N TRP A 19 -10.45 7.66 11.42
CA TRP A 19 -9.81 6.92 10.34
C TRP A 19 -8.37 7.38 10.12
N ARG A 20 -8.13 8.69 9.97
CA ARG A 20 -6.77 9.25 9.84
C ARG A 20 -5.88 8.91 11.03
N GLY A 21 -6.44 8.89 12.24
CA GLY A 21 -5.74 8.43 13.45
C GLY A 21 -5.31 6.95 13.37
N ARG A 22 -6.19 6.07 12.89
CA ARG A 22 -5.88 4.64 12.68
C ARG A 22 -4.82 4.43 11.61
N VAL A 23 -4.90 5.14 10.49
CA VAL A 23 -3.85 5.13 9.45
C VAL A 23 -2.52 5.57 10.04
N ALA A 24 -2.48 6.71 10.73
CA ALA A 24 -1.25 7.21 11.33
C ALA A 24 -0.64 6.23 12.35
N GLN A 25 -1.45 5.57 13.17
CA GLN A 25 -0.99 4.55 14.10
C GLN A 25 -0.44 3.33 13.37
N ALA A 26 -1.13 2.84 12.33
CA ALA A 26 -0.71 1.70 11.54
C ALA A 26 0.62 1.96 10.81
N THR A 27 0.76 3.14 10.21
CA THR A 27 1.98 3.58 9.51
C THR A 27 3.18 3.64 10.46
N ARG A 28 2.99 4.15 11.69
CA ARG A 28 4.08 4.31 12.67
C ARG A 28 4.43 3.03 13.45
N GLY A 29 3.58 2.01 13.41
CA GLY A 29 3.83 0.75 14.10
C GLY A 29 4.92 -0.09 13.43
N LYS A 30 5.57 -0.96 14.20
CA LYS A 30 6.66 -1.85 13.74
C LYS A 30 6.37 -2.57 12.42
N ARG A 31 5.19 -3.21 12.30
CA ARG A 31 4.78 -3.91 11.08
C ARG A 31 4.60 -2.97 9.88
N GLY A 32 4.07 -1.77 10.12
CA GLY A 32 3.91 -0.75 9.09
C GLY A 32 5.24 -0.19 8.61
N GLN A 33 6.17 0.10 9.53
CA GLN A 33 7.53 0.52 9.19
C GLN A 33 8.28 -0.57 8.43
N GLN A 34 8.15 -1.84 8.83
CA GLN A 34 8.71 -2.95 8.07
C GLN A 34 8.13 -3.04 6.65
N LEU A 35 6.81 -2.90 6.49
CA LEU A 35 6.18 -2.86 5.17
C LEU A 35 6.74 -1.72 4.32
N LEU A 36 6.86 -0.51 4.86
CA LEU A 36 7.36 0.66 4.11
C LEU A 36 8.82 0.47 3.66
N ARG A 37 9.66 -0.13 4.50
CA ARG A 37 11.05 -0.47 4.14
C ARG A 37 11.09 -1.57 3.08
N ASP A 38 10.25 -2.60 3.20
CA ASP A 38 10.12 -3.65 2.19
C ASP A 38 9.63 -3.10 0.87
N LEU A 39 8.67 -2.16 0.90
CA LEU A 39 8.13 -1.48 -0.28
C LEU A 39 9.19 -0.61 -0.95
N ALA A 40 9.94 0.19 -0.19
CA ALA A 40 11.07 0.95 -0.73
C ALA A 40 12.08 0.02 -1.42
N ALA A 41 12.48 -1.07 -0.74
CA ALA A 41 13.42 -2.04 -1.29
C ALA A 41 12.87 -2.79 -2.51
N ALA A 42 11.58 -3.13 -2.53
CA ALA A 42 10.93 -3.75 -3.67
C ALA A 42 10.94 -2.80 -4.88
N MET A 43 10.48 -1.56 -4.69
CA MET A 43 10.43 -0.53 -5.72
C MET A 43 11.83 -0.19 -6.27
N ASP A 44 12.83 -0.11 -5.41
CA ASP A 44 14.22 0.17 -5.78
C ASP A 44 14.87 -1.01 -6.54
N ALA A 45 14.42 -2.24 -6.29
CA ALA A 45 14.86 -3.44 -7.01
C ALA A 45 14.14 -3.69 -8.35
N MET A 46 13.01 -3.02 -8.64
CA MET A 46 12.28 -3.24 -9.89
C MET A 46 13.15 -2.92 -11.13
N PRO A 47 13.18 -3.79 -12.15
CA PRO A 47 13.94 -3.55 -13.38
C PRO A 47 13.36 -2.37 -14.17
N GLU A 48 12.04 -2.27 -14.23
CA GLU A 48 11.31 -1.13 -14.78
C GLU A 48 10.64 -0.37 -13.64
N LYS A 49 10.84 0.95 -13.60
CA LYS A 49 10.28 1.82 -12.54
C LYS A 49 8.83 2.19 -12.86
N LYS A 50 7.96 1.19 -12.85
CA LYS A 50 6.54 1.31 -13.21
C LYS A 50 5.68 0.63 -12.16
N LEU A 51 4.59 1.27 -11.77
CA LEU A 51 3.55 0.65 -10.95
C LEU A 51 2.22 0.67 -11.71
N ILE A 52 1.51 -0.45 -11.73
CA ILE A 52 0.14 -0.50 -12.28
C ILE A 52 -0.89 -0.04 -11.23
N ALA A 53 -2.06 0.37 -11.69
CA ALA A 53 -3.23 0.66 -10.84
C ALA A 53 -4.22 -0.50 -10.88
N HIS A 54 -5.14 -0.53 -9.92
CA HIS A 54 -6.33 -1.39 -9.88
C HIS A 54 -6.11 -2.90 -9.67
N ASN A 55 -4.91 -3.42 -9.96
CA ASN A 55 -4.55 -4.83 -9.76
C ASN A 55 -3.36 -4.98 -8.80
N LEU A 56 -3.17 -6.16 -8.19
CA LEU A 56 -1.92 -6.49 -7.50
C LEU A 56 -0.85 -6.86 -8.52
N THR A 57 -1.20 -7.68 -9.51
CA THR A 57 -0.31 -8.08 -10.61
C THR A 57 -1.08 -8.17 -11.93
N ASP A 58 -0.50 -7.72 -13.04
CA ASP A 58 -1.07 -7.93 -14.37
C ASP A 58 -0.55 -9.22 -15.04
N ALA A 59 -1.08 -9.54 -16.22
CA ALA A 59 -0.65 -10.71 -17.00
C ALA A 59 0.82 -10.63 -17.47
N ASN A 60 1.45 -9.46 -17.42
CA ASN A 60 2.85 -9.24 -17.79
C ASN A 60 3.80 -9.33 -16.57
N GLY A 61 3.27 -9.53 -15.36
CA GLY A 61 4.05 -9.53 -14.13
C GLY A 61 4.38 -8.12 -13.60
N CYS A 62 3.71 -7.08 -14.09
CA CYS A 62 3.80 -5.74 -13.51
C CYS A 62 2.99 -5.68 -12.22
N HIS A 63 3.46 -4.94 -11.22
CA HIS A 63 2.85 -4.90 -9.90
C HIS A 63 2.41 -3.50 -9.49
N CYS A 64 1.37 -3.41 -8.66
CA CYS A 64 1.14 -2.19 -7.87
C CYS A 64 2.04 -2.18 -6.62
N ALA A 65 1.95 -1.15 -5.79
CA ALA A 65 2.76 -1.03 -4.57
C ALA A 65 2.69 -2.28 -3.66
N LEU A 66 1.49 -2.73 -3.27
CA LEU A 66 1.36 -3.91 -2.41
C LEU A 66 1.74 -5.21 -3.14
N GLY A 67 1.44 -5.31 -4.43
CA GLY A 67 1.86 -6.44 -5.26
C GLY A 67 3.38 -6.59 -5.32
N ALA A 68 4.13 -5.48 -5.40
CA ALA A 68 5.58 -5.50 -5.41
C ALA A 68 6.17 -6.02 -4.07
N VAL A 69 5.52 -5.71 -2.94
CA VAL A 69 5.89 -6.25 -1.63
C VAL A 69 5.55 -7.73 -1.53
N ALA A 70 4.35 -8.13 -1.98
CA ALA A 70 3.95 -9.53 -2.00
C ALA A 70 4.94 -10.39 -2.80
N ALA A 71 5.28 -9.95 -4.02
CA ALA A 71 6.28 -10.60 -4.86
C ALA A 71 7.65 -10.70 -4.18
N ARG A 72 8.11 -9.62 -3.52
CA ARG A 72 9.37 -9.63 -2.76
C ARG A 72 9.35 -10.61 -1.59
N ARG A 73 8.21 -10.80 -0.94
CA ARG A 73 8.01 -11.72 0.19
C ARG A 73 7.70 -13.15 -0.25
N GLY A 74 7.62 -13.43 -1.56
CA GLY A 74 7.26 -14.74 -2.08
C GLY A 74 5.80 -15.13 -1.85
N ILE A 75 4.92 -14.14 -1.66
CA ILE A 75 3.48 -14.34 -1.54
C ILE A 75 2.88 -14.39 -2.94
N ASP A 76 2.09 -15.43 -3.21
CA ASP A 76 1.37 -15.59 -4.46
C ASP A 76 0.23 -14.56 -4.55
N THR A 77 0.40 -13.55 -5.39
CA THR A 77 -0.59 -12.49 -5.59
C THR A 77 -1.88 -13.02 -6.17
N ALA A 78 -1.84 -14.08 -6.99
CA ALA A 78 -3.05 -14.69 -7.55
C ALA A 78 -3.90 -15.42 -6.50
N ALA A 79 -3.32 -15.78 -5.35
CA ALA A 79 -4.04 -16.40 -4.24
C ALA A 79 -4.74 -15.38 -3.32
N ILE A 80 -4.37 -14.10 -3.42
CA ILE A 80 -4.89 -13.00 -2.58
C ILE A 80 -5.61 -11.92 -3.39
N GLU A 81 -5.48 -11.94 -4.72
CA GLU A 81 -6.20 -11.10 -5.67
C GLU A 81 -7.44 -11.86 -6.16
N PHE A 82 -8.64 -11.37 -5.84
CA PHE A 82 -9.89 -11.95 -6.37
C PHE A 82 -10.33 -11.21 -7.63
N PRO A 83 -11.00 -11.91 -8.57
CA PRO A 83 -11.52 -11.29 -9.78
C PRO A 83 -12.59 -10.26 -9.41
N VAL A 84 -12.23 -8.99 -9.56
CA VAL A 84 -13.11 -7.86 -9.33
C VAL A 84 -14.21 -7.89 -10.39
N ASP A 85 -15.47 -7.91 -9.97
CA ASP A 85 -16.52 -7.31 -10.80
C ASP A 85 -16.22 -5.80 -10.82
N PRO A 86 -16.05 -5.15 -11.99
CA PRO A 86 -15.82 -3.71 -12.08
C PRO A 86 -16.85 -2.85 -11.33
N TRP A 87 -18.01 -3.43 -10.98
CA TRP A 87 -19.10 -2.79 -10.26
C TRP A 87 -19.17 -3.14 -8.76
N ASP A 88 -18.37 -4.10 -8.28
CA ASP A 88 -18.40 -4.63 -6.90
C ASP A 88 -16.96 -4.73 -6.34
N VAL A 89 -16.36 -3.57 -6.07
CA VAL A 89 -15.10 -3.52 -5.30
C VAL A 89 -15.45 -3.64 -3.81
N GLU A 90 -15.40 -4.85 -3.27
CA GLU A 90 -15.71 -5.09 -1.87
C GLU A 90 -14.51 -4.80 -0.96
N ILE A 91 -14.80 -4.22 0.21
CA ILE A 91 -13.87 -3.96 1.32
C ILE A 91 -13.07 -5.23 1.72
N GLU A 92 -13.68 -6.40 1.54
CA GLU A 92 -13.14 -7.71 1.93
C GLU A 92 -11.80 -8.04 1.25
N ASP A 93 -11.54 -7.54 0.05
CA ASP A 93 -10.30 -7.84 -0.68
C ASP A 93 -9.08 -7.17 -0.03
N THR A 94 -9.24 -5.94 0.46
CA THR A 94 -8.14 -5.21 1.09
C THR A 94 -7.79 -5.79 2.47
N GLU A 95 -8.76 -6.36 3.18
CA GLU A 95 -8.52 -7.08 4.44
C GLU A 95 -7.66 -8.33 4.23
N ARG A 96 -7.93 -9.10 3.17
CA ARG A 96 -7.13 -10.29 2.82
C ARG A 96 -5.70 -9.94 2.46
N VAL A 97 -5.51 -8.87 1.68
CA VAL A 97 -4.17 -8.37 1.34
C VAL A 97 -3.43 -7.92 2.60
N ALA A 98 -4.13 -7.23 3.52
CA ALA A 98 -3.54 -6.80 4.79
C ALA A 98 -3.11 -8.00 5.65
N GLU A 99 -3.95 -9.03 5.74
CA GLU A 99 -3.64 -10.27 6.46
C GLU A 99 -2.43 -10.99 5.85
N ALA A 100 -2.43 -11.18 4.52
CA ALA A 100 -1.34 -11.85 3.82
C ALA A 100 0.00 -11.12 3.98
N LEU A 101 -0.03 -9.79 4.08
CA LEU A 101 1.15 -8.95 4.29
C LEU A 101 1.47 -8.70 5.78
N ASP A 102 0.73 -9.28 6.72
CA ASP A 102 0.86 -9.02 8.16
C ASP A 102 0.92 -7.51 8.48
N ILE A 103 -0.05 -6.75 7.98
CA ILE A 103 -0.21 -5.32 8.27
C ILE A 103 -1.63 -5.01 8.74
N ALA A 104 -1.80 -3.84 9.35
CA ALA A 104 -3.14 -3.38 9.69
C ALA A 104 -3.89 -2.96 8.42
N TYR A 105 -5.16 -3.35 8.33
CA TYR A 105 -6.06 -2.98 7.23
C TYR A 105 -6.01 -1.48 6.84
N PRO A 106 -6.02 -0.50 7.77
CA PRO A 106 -5.94 0.90 7.39
C PRO A 106 -4.67 1.27 6.60
N LEU A 107 -3.54 0.61 6.85
CA LEU A 107 -2.32 0.83 6.09
C LEU A 107 -2.40 0.23 4.68
N ALA A 108 -3.01 -0.94 4.53
CA ALA A 108 -3.25 -1.53 3.21
C ALA A 108 -4.12 -0.60 2.35
N CYS A 109 -5.23 -0.09 2.91
CA CYS A 109 -6.09 0.89 2.26
C CYS A 109 -5.33 2.15 1.84
N GLU A 110 -4.54 2.73 2.75
CA GLU A 110 -3.78 3.95 2.48
C GLU A 110 -2.78 3.74 1.33
N VAL A 111 -2.03 2.63 1.34
CA VAL A 111 -1.06 2.34 0.27
C VAL A 111 -1.77 2.12 -1.07
N MET A 112 -2.91 1.41 -1.08
CA MET A 112 -3.70 1.20 -2.30
C MET A 112 -4.27 2.51 -2.84
N PHE A 113 -4.78 3.37 -1.96
CA PHE A 113 -5.27 4.69 -2.31
C PHE A 113 -4.16 5.55 -2.90
N ILE A 114 -3.00 5.63 -2.23
CA ILE A 114 -1.83 6.39 -2.71
C ILE A 114 -1.30 5.85 -4.04
N ASN A 115 -1.37 4.54 -4.28
CA ASN A 115 -1.00 3.94 -5.55
C ASN A 115 -1.98 4.32 -6.68
N ASP A 116 -3.28 4.21 -6.43
CA ASP A 116 -4.28 4.33 -7.49
C ASP A 116 -4.66 5.78 -7.77
N GLU A 117 -4.70 6.62 -6.74
CA GLU A 117 -5.20 8.00 -6.79
C GLU A 117 -4.07 9.04 -6.88
N SER A 118 -2.85 8.64 -7.24
CA SER A 118 -1.67 9.53 -7.28
C SER A 118 -1.75 10.70 -8.29
N TYR A 119 -2.89 10.90 -8.98
CA TYR A 119 -3.08 11.78 -10.14
C TYR A 119 -1.99 11.62 -11.23
N ALA A 120 -1.27 10.50 -11.23
CA ALA A 120 -0.20 10.22 -12.16
C ALA A 120 -0.78 9.96 -13.55
N LYS A 121 -0.12 10.47 -14.59
CA LYS A 121 -0.53 10.30 -15.98
C LYS A 121 0.08 9.04 -16.61
N SER A 122 1.02 8.38 -15.93
CA SER A 122 1.63 7.12 -16.34
C SER A 122 2.06 6.24 -15.16
N ASP A 123 2.40 4.98 -15.46
CA ASP A 123 2.89 4.02 -14.48
C ASP A 123 4.27 4.42 -13.89
N GLU A 124 5.11 5.08 -14.68
CA GLU A 124 6.38 5.64 -14.22
C GLU A 124 6.18 6.81 -13.26
N GLU A 125 5.26 7.73 -13.59
CA GLU A 125 4.92 8.85 -12.71
C GLU A 125 4.31 8.34 -11.39
N ARG A 126 3.48 7.29 -11.44
CA ARG A 126 2.94 6.63 -10.25
C ARG A 126 4.05 6.05 -9.38
N TRP A 127 5.01 5.34 -9.99
CA TRP A 127 6.17 4.82 -9.26
C TRP A 127 6.93 5.94 -8.53
N GLN A 128 7.17 7.08 -9.20
CA GLN A 128 7.88 8.21 -8.60
C GLN A 128 7.09 8.82 -7.42
N PHE A 129 5.78 9.01 -7.59
CA PHE A 129 4.91 9.56 -6.56
C PHE A 129 4.87 8.66 -5.32
N VAL A 130 4.57 7.37 -5.52
CA VAL A 130 4.50 6.38 -4.45
C VAL A 130 5.86 6.28 -3.76
N ARG A 131 6.97 6.21 -4.49
CA ARG A 131 8.31 6.11 -3.89
C ARG A 131 8.64 7.30 -2.99
N LYS A 132 8.27 8.50 -3.42
CA LYS A 132 8.42 9.74 -2.64
C LYS A 132 7.56 9.73 -1.39
N TRP A 133 6.30 9.28 -1.50
CA TRP A 133 5.41 9.13 -0.35
C TRP A 133 5.96 8.10 0.65
N VAL A 134 6.40 6.93 0.19
CA VAL A 134 7.01 5.90 1.05
C VAL A 134 8.21 6.46 1.80
N ALA A 135 9.11 7.19 1.12
CA ALA A 135 10.26 7.82 1.75
C ALA A 135 9.86 8.80 2.86
N SER A 136 8.74 9.51 2.72
CA SER A 136 8.27 10.45 3.75
C SER A 136 7.57 9.79 4.93
N GLN A 137 7.23 8.50 4.84
CA GLN A 137 6.58 7.75 5.93
C GLN A 137 7.58 6.95 6.79
N ILE A 138 8.79 6.72 6.28
CA ILE A 138 9.82 5.95 7.00
C ILE A 138 10.39 6.79 8.14
N ILE A 139 10.37 6.23 9.34
CA ILE A 139 11.00 6.78 10.52
C ILE A 139 12.42 6.22 10.59
N GLU A 140 13.40 7.11 10.54
CA GLU A 140 14.80 6.77 10.77
C GLU A 140 15.02 6.46 12.26
N PRO A 141 15.78 5.40 12.60
CA PRO A 141 16.09 5.11 13.98
C PRO A 141 16.90 6.26 14.60
N THR A 142 16.66 6.54 15.88
CA THR A 142 17.49 7.50 16.61
C THR A 142 18.92 6.95 16.68
N PRO A 143 19.97 7.77 16.54
CA PRO A 143 21.34 7.29 16.67
C PRO A 143 21.55 6.54 18.00
N GLY A 144 21.70 5.21 17.95
CA GLY A 144 21.88 4.34 19.11
C GLY A 144 20.72 3.37 19.41
N GLU A 145 19.58 3.48 18.71
CA GLU A 145 18.52 2.46 18.73
C GLU A 145 18.79 1.38 17.67
N ASP A 146 18.55 0.11 18.02
CA ASP A 146 18.65 -1.00 17.07
C ASP A 146 17.55 -0.82 16.01
N PRO A 147 17.82 -0.99 14.69
CA PRO A 147 16.80 -0.94 13.65
C PRO A 147 15.59 -1.87 13.88
N SER A 148 15.72 -2.87 14.76
CA SER A 148 14.64 -3.76 15.17
C SER A 148 13.72 -3.23 16.29
N ASP A 149 14.07 -2.10 16.91
CA ASP A 149 13.32 -1.45 18.00
C ASP A 149 12.31 -0.39 17.50
N ALA A 150 12.36 -0.01 16.22
CA ALA A 150 11.43 0.93 15.55
C ALA A 150 10.40 0.20 14.67
#